data_AF-A0A1C6GLB7-F1
#
_entry.id   AF-A0A1C6GLB7-F1
#
_cell.length_a   1.000
_cell.length_b   1.000
_cell.length_c   1.000
_cell.angle_alpha   90.00
_cell.angle_beta   90.00
_cell.angle_gamma   90.00
#
_symmetry.space_group_name_H-M   'P 1'
#
loop_
_entity.id
_entity.type
_entity.pdbx_description
1 polymer ?
#
loop_
_entity_poly.entity_id
_entity_poly.type
_entity_poly.pdbx_seq_one_letter_code
_entity_poly.pdbx_strand_id
1 'polypeptide(L)'
;MNVIRWLLPTTSFNETINNLKIKIKKVMCRQIQISGGKSMGYEFIIAVGVATVVIIMLIVAILSRYRKCPSDKVLVIYGKVGADKNGQARSAKCIHGGAAFIVPIIQSYQYMDLTPISINVDLRNALSKQNIRVDVPSRFTVGISTEPGIMQNAAERLLGLKMNEIQELAKDIILGQLRLVIATMEIEEINSDRDKFLISVSNNVEIELKKIGLRLINVNVTDINDESGYIEALGKEAAAKAINDAKKSVAEKDKDGEIGQANARREQRIQVAAADAAAIKGENEAKIEVALSEAARREKEAEALKIATAAEQVQAAKAKEEAYVAQKEAEQTRAELERATQQADIIIKAQIAKEQAEIAAEAEAEVARRKARGEADAIYAKMEAQAKGVQEMLSKQAAGMKQLVDAAGGDADAAVKFIVADKLQELMQIQVDAIKNIKIDKVTVWDSMNGNGDGTPTTANFLSGMMKSIPPMNELFKQAGMELPTFMGKDINSSEKNSANTDANVKKEVKVTDETNVVSNDDAADNKNIIF
;
A
#
# COMPACT_ATOMS: atom_id res chain seq x y z
N MET A 1 91.25 16.78 -3.43
CA MET A 1 91.75 15.64 -4.22
C MET A 1 91.84 16.09 -5.67
N ASN A 2 93.04 16.17 -6.27
CA ASN A 2 93.37 16.59 -7.65
C ASN A 2 92.79 17.98 -8.07
N VAL A 3 93.55 19.06 -8.31
CA VAL A 3 94.94 19.25 -8.78
C VAL A 3 95.21 18.62 -10.15
N ILE A 4 94.73 19.29 -11.20
CA ILE A 4 95.22 19.37 -12.60
C ILE A 4 94.40 20.51 -13.24
N ARG A 5 94.94 21.71 -13.50
CA ARG A 5 95.97 22.11 -14.49
C ARG A 5 95.42 22.22 -15.92
N TRP A 6 94.92 23.40 -16.29
CA TRP A 6 94.96 23.95 -17.67
C TRP A 6 94.75 25.49 -17.66
N LEU A 7 95.64 26.21 -16.96
CA LEU A 7 95.68 27.68 -17.04
C LEU A 7 96.38 28.08 -18.35
N LEU A 8 95.63 28.51 -19.37
CA LEU A 8 96.20 28.95 -20.65
C LEU A 8 96.84 30.35 -20.50
N PRO A 9 98.17 30.51 -20.76
CA PRO A 9 98.87 31.74 -20.42
C PRO A 9 98.70 32.83 -21.49
N THR A 10 98.06 33.93 -21.13
CA THR A 10 97.96 35.16 -21.94
C THR A 10 99.24 36.01 -21.93
N THR A 11 100.29 35.60 -21.20
CA THR A 11 101.51 36.36 -20.94
C THR A 11 102.55 36.33 -22.07
N SER A 12 102.59 35.24 -22.86
CA SER A 12 103.74 34.92 -23.74
C SER A 12 104.02 35.94 -24.85
N PHE A 13 103.01 36.70 -25.29
CA PHE A 13 103.19 37.72 -26.35
C PHE A 13 103.96 38.95 -25.83
N ASN A 14 103.77 39.35 -24.57
CA ASN A 14 104.46 40.51 -24.02
C ASN A 14 105.91 40.18 -23.63
N GLU A 15 106.14 38.95 -23.13
CA GLU A 15 107.48 38.43 -22.88
C GLU A 15 108.29 38.21 -24.17
N THR A 16 107.67 37.78 -25.27
CA THR A 16 108.37 37.67 -26.57
C THR A 16 108.71 39.04 -27.15
N ILE A 17 107.84 40.05 -27.06
CA ILE A 17 108.16 41.44 -27.44
C ILE A 17 109.33 41.99 -26.62
N ASN A 18 109.35 41.79 -25.30
CA ASN A 18 110.44 42.26 -24.45
C ASN A 18 111.76 41.49 -24.67
N ASN A 19 111.72 40.16 -24.85
CA ASN A 19 112.90 39.39 -25.24
C ASN A 19 113.43 39.78 -26.63
N LEU A 20 112.55 40.16 -27.56
CA LEU A 20 112.95 40.68 -28.88
C LEU A 20 113.62 42.05 -28.74
N LYS A 21 113.07 42.98 -27.94
CA LYS A 21 113.73 44.25 -27.60
C LYS A 21 115.11 44.05 -26.97
N ILE A 22 115.25 43.10 -26.04
CA ILE A 22 116.53 42.79 -25.39
C ILE A 22 117.53 42.18 -26.39
N LYS A 23 117.11 41.24 -27.26
CA LYS A 23 117.96 40.70 -28.34
C LYS A 23 118.39 41.80 -29.32
N ILE A 24 117.47 42.63 -29.79
CA ILE A 24 117.78 43.74 -30.72
C ILE A 24 118.78 44.72 -30.09
N LYS A 25 118.55 45.14 -28.84
CA LYS A 25 119.49 46.02 -28.11
C LYS A 25 120.88 45.38 -27.94
N LYS A 26 120.94 44.06 -27.72
CA LYS A 26 122.20 43.30 -27.57
C LYS A 26 122.93 43.03 -28.89
N VAL A 27 122.22 42.99 -30.02
CA VAL A 27 122.82 42.97 -31.37
C VAL A 27 123.31 44.36 -31.76
N MET A 28 122.47 45.39 -31.64
CA MET A 28 122.79 46.76 -32.02
C MET A 28 124.00 47.32 -31.26
N CYS A 29 124.12 47.01 -29.96
CA CYS A 29 125.29 47.37 -29.15
C CYS A 29 126.57 46.61 -29.55
N ARG A 30 126.47 45.49 -30.27
CA ARG A 30 127.63 44.69 -30.75
C ARG A 30 128.05 45.07 -32.17
N GLN A 31 127.14 45.63 -32.97
CA GLN A 31 127.40 46.18 -34.31
C GLN A 31 128.32 47.42 -34.27
N ILE A 32 128.21 48.23 -33.22
CA ILE A 32 128.85 49.57 -33.10
C ILE A 32 130.36 49.49 -32.79
N GLN A 33 130.88 48.32 -32.41
CA GLN A 33 132.20 48.20 -31.77
C GLN A 33 133.26 47.45 -32.61
N ILE A 34 133.14 47.43 -33.94
CA ILE A 34 134.16 46.88 -34.87
C ILE A 34 134.77 48.02 -35.69
N SER A 35 136.09 48.10 -35.67
CA SER A 35 136.85 49.26 -36.15
C SER A 35 137.13 49.28 -37.66
N GLY A 36 137.09 50.48 -38.22
CA GLY A 36 137.73 51.00 -39.44
C GLY A 36 138.28 50.06 -40.52
N GLY A 37 137.71 50.13 -41.72
CA GLY A 37 138.37 49.68 -42.96
C GLY A 37 137.49 49.62 -44.21
N LYS A 38 137.69 50.56 -45.16
CA LYS A 38 137.20 50.53 -46.56
C LYS A 38 135.69 50.34 -46.81
N SER A 39 134.88 51.12 -46.10
CA SER A 39 133.92 52.11 -46.65
C SER A 39 132.92 51.77 -47.78
N MET A 40 132.64 50.50 -48.13
CA MET A 40 131.48 50.16 -49.00
C MET A 40 130.75 48.87 -48.55
N GLY A 41 131.48 47.80 -48.24
CA GLY A 41 130.87 46.49 -47.98
C GLY A 41 130.11 46.39 -46.65
N TYR A 42 130.70 46.85 -45.55
CA TYR A 42 130.07 46.74 -44.23
C TYR A 42 128.90 47.73 -44.05
N GLU A 43 128.98 48.92 -44.65
CA GLU A 43 127.88 49.91 -44.70
C GLU A 43 126.62 49.25 -45.29
N PHE A 44 126.77 48.55 -46.42
CA PHE A 44 125.67 47.86 -47.08
C PHE A 44 125.09 46.73 -46.21
N ILE A 45 125.95 45.92 -45.56
CA ILE A 45 125.50 44.84 -44.67
C ILE A 45 124.76 45.38 -43.44
N ILE A 46 125.22 46.49 -42.85
CA ILE A 46 124.56 47.15 -41.73
C ILE A 46 123.23 47.78 -42.18
N ALA A 47 123.20 48.46 -43.33
CA ALA A 47 121.98 49.04 -43.90
C ALA A 47 120.91 47.97 -44.20
N VAL A 48 121.29 46.84 -44.81
CA VAL A 48 120.39 45.70 -45.05
C VAL A 48 119.94 45.04 -43.75
N GLY A 49 120.81 44.95 -42.74
CA GLY A 49 120.46 44.47 -41.40
C GLY A 49 119.45 45.38 -40.68
N VAL A 50 119.63 46.69 -40.75
CA VAL A 50 118.68 47.67 -40.19
C VAL A 50 117.36 47.64 -40.97
N ALA A 51 117.41 47.61 -42.30
CA ALA A 51 116.22 47.54 -43.14
C ALA A 51 115.39 46.27 -42.87
N THR A 52 116.02 45.11 -42.75
CA THR A 52 115.33 43.85 -42.40
C THR A 52 114.74 43.88 -40.99
N VAL A 53 115.43 44.47 -40.00
CA VAL A 53 114.86 44.69 -38.66
C VAL A 53 113.65 45.64 -38.69
N VAL A 54 113.70 46.73 -39.45
CA VAL A 54 112.58 47.68 -39.62
C VAL A 54 111.39 47.01 -40.34
N ILE A 55 111.64 46.21 -41.38
CA ILE A 55 110.60 45.44 -42.09
C ILE A 55 109.96 44.41 -41.14
N ILE A 56 110.75 43.67 -40.36
CA ILE A 56 110.23 42.72 -39.36
C ILE A 56 109.42 43.48 -38.29
N MET A 57 109.87 44.66 -37.85
CA MET A 57 109.15 45.47 -36.88
C MET A 57 107.81 45.99 -37.43
N LEU A 58 107.76 46.39 -38.71
CA LEU A 58 106.52 46.74 -39.41
C LEU A 58 105.57 45.53 -39.55
N ILE A 59 106.08 44.37 -39.95
CA ILE A 59 105.29 43.13 -40.07
C ILE A 59 104.71 42.74 -38.71
N VAL A 60 105.51 42.77 -37.64
CA VAL A 60 105.04 42.49 -36.27
C VAL A 60 104.01 43.54 -35.81
N ALA A 61 104.19 44.82 -36.13
CA ALA A 61 103.21 45.85 -35.83
C ALA A 61 101.86 45.59 -36.54
N ILE A 62 101.88 45.28 -37.84
CA ILE A 62 100.70 44.93 -38.64
C ILE A 62 100.01 43.68 -38.08
N LEU A 63 100.76 42.61 -37.80
CA LEU A 63 100.22 41.36 -37.26
C LEU A 63 99.65 41.53 -35.85
N SER A 64 100.28 42.32 -34.97
CA SER A 64 99.79 42.59 -33.60
C SER A 64 98.44 43.34 -33.57
N ARG A 65 98.09 43.97 -34.70
CA ARG A 65 96.88 44.77 -34.90
C ARG A 65 95.75 44.00 -35.58
N TYR A 66 96.00 42.80 -36.09
CA TYR A 66 94.97 41.86 -36.52
C TYR A 66 94.37 41.17 -35.28
N ARG A 67 93.10 41.46 -34.96
CA ARG A 67 92.41 40.91 -33.78
C ARG A 67 91.27 40.00 -34.19
N LYS A 68 91.19 38.84 -33.55
CA LYS A 68 90.09 37.88 -33.68
C LYS A 68 89.00 38.20 -32.66
N CYS A 69 87.74 38.00 -33.05
CA CYS A 69 86.58 38.16 -32.18
C CYS A 69 86.19 36.76 -31.66
N PRO A 70 86.13 36.53 -30.33
CA PRO A 70 85.60 35.28 -29.80
C PRO A 70 84.06 35.29 -29.94
N SER A 71 83.44 34.11 -30.02
CA SER A 71 82.01 33.99 -30.37
C SER A 71 81.04 34.52 -29.30
N ASP A 72 81.51 34.74 -28.07
CA ASP A 72 80.75 35.31 -26.94
C ASP A 72 80.75 36.85 -26.92
N LYS A 73 81.48 37.52 -27.82
CA LYS A 73 81.65 38.99 -27.82
C LYS A 73 81.54 39.60 -29.22
N VAL A 74 80.87 40.74 -29.31
CA VAL A 74 80.97 41.64 -30.46
C VAL A 74 82.22 42.49 -30.31
N LEU A 75 83.01 42.60 -31.38
CA LEU A 75 84.03 43.63 -31.50
C LEU A 75 83.38 44.87 -32.11
N VAL A 76 83.32 45.96 -31.33
CA VAL A 76 82.93 47.27 -31.86
C VAL A 76 84.19 48.06 -32.18
N ILE A 77 84.31 48.51 -33.42
CA ILE A 77 85.35 49.45 -33.86
C ILE A 77 84.69 50.84 -34.01
N TYR A 78 85.32 51.86 -33.46
CA TYR A 78 84.82 53.24 -33.47
C TYR A 78 85.93 54.24 -33.81
N GLY A 79 85.54 55.44 -34.25
CA GLY A 79 86.43 56.41 -34.92
C GLY A 79 86.08 56.52 -36.41
N LYS A 80 87.06 56.73 -37.29
CA LYS A 80 86.79 56.85 -38.74
C LYS A 80 86.48 55.48 -39.37
N VAL A 81 85.22 55.05 -39.32
CA VAL A 81 84.77 53.72 -39.80
C VAL A 81 84.00 53.75 -41.13
N GLY A 82 83.98 54.89 -41.81
CA GLY A 82 83.49 55.04 -43.19
C GLY A 82 81.98 55.21 -43.32
N ALA A 83 81.50 55.31 -44.57
CA ALA A 83 80.08 55.34 -44.89
C ALA A 83 79.49 53.92 -45.00
N ASP A 84 78.16 53.82 -44.98
CA ASP A 84 77.45 52.62 -45.44
C ASP A 84 77.13 52.67 -46.94
N LYS A 85 76.58 51.55 -47.47
CA LYS A 85 76.06 51.44 -48.85
C LYS A 85 75.05 52.54 -49.21
N ASN A 86 74.41 53.14 -48.21
CA ASN A 86 73.40 54.19 -48.33
C ASN A 86 74.00 55.61 -48.12
N GLY A 87 75.33 55.77 -48.17
CA GLY A 87 76.02 57.07 -48.08
C GLY A 87 76.10 57.71 -46.69
N GLN A 88 75.27 57.29 -45.73
CA GLN A 88 75.33 57.77 -44.35
C GLN A 88 76.65 57.35 -43.67
N ALA A 89 77.24 58.25 -42.87
CA ALA A 89 78.41 57.95 -42.05
C ALA A 89 78.04 56.99 -40.91
N ARG A 90 78.82 55.91 -40.72
CA ARG A 90 78.63 55.00 -39.59
C ARG A 90 79.39 55.50 -38.37
N SER A 91 78.74 55.56 -37.21
CA SER A 91 79.36 55.89 -35.92
C SER A 91 80.25 54.75 -35.42
N ALA A 92 79.78 53.51 -35.62
CA ALA A 92 80.42 52.28 -35.18
C ALA A 92 80.39 51.20 -36.29
N LYS A 93 81.43 50.36 -36.31
CA LYS A 93 81.50 49.14 -37.12
C LYS A 93 81.56 47.93 -36.20
N CYS A 94 80.41 47.29 -36.01
CA CYS A 94 80.24 46.10 -35.20
C CYS A 94 80.57 44.84 -36.02
N ILE A 95 81.26 43.87 -35.40
CA ILE A 95 81.68 42.62 -36.02
C ILE A 95 81.48 41.48 -35.01
N HIS A 96 80.56 40.55 -35.30
CA HIS A 96 80.34 39.34 -34.52
C HIS A 96 81.14 38.17 -35.12
N GLY A 97 82.03 37.56 -34.34
CA GLY A 97 82.94 36.51 -34.82
C GLY A 97 83.97 36.97 -35.86
N GLY A 98 84.77 36.04 -36.37
CA GLY A 98 85.79 36.33 -37.39
C GLY A 98 86.97 37.16 -36.85
N ALA A 99 87.48 38.08 -37.67
CA ALA A 99 88.62 38.92 -37.32
C ALA A 99 88.62 40.26 -38.07
N ALA A 100 89.23 41.27 -37.47
CA ALA A 100 89.32 42.61 -38.01
C ALA A 100 90.74 43.17 -37.93
N PHE A 101 91.13 43.92 -38.97
CA PHE A 101 92.28 44.81 -38.93
C PHE A 101 91.79 46.21 -38.54
N ILE A 102 92.24 46.70 -37.39
CA ILE A 102 91.88 48.03 -36.88
C ILE A 102 93.00 49.01 -37.25
N VAL A 103 92.72 50.13 -37.92
CA VAL A 103 93.79 51.09 -38.28
C VAL A 103 94.36 51.73 -37.00
N PRO A 104 95.69 51.75 -36.76
CA PRO A 104 96.26 52.47 -35.62
C PRO A 104 96.04 53.99 -35.76
N ILE A 105 96.11 54.72 -34.65
CA ILE A 105 95.88 56.18 -34.54
C ILE A 105 94.42 56.62 -34.80
N ILE A 106 93.74 56.12 -35.84
CA ILE A 106 92.44 56.66 -36.31
C ILE A 106 91.23 55.84 -35.80
N GLN A 107 91.45 54.59 -35.35
CA GLN A 107 90.38 53.69 -34.90
C GLN A 107 90.69 53.06 -33.55
N SER A 108 89.71 53.12 -32.65
CA SER A 108 89.69 52.42 -31.36
C SER A 108 88.77 51.21 -31.44
N TYR A 109 88.89 50.31 -30.46
CA TYR A 109 88.05 49.11 -30.39
C TYR A 109 87.69 48.80 -28.94
N GLN A 110 86.52 48.20 -28.75
CA GLN A 110 86.03 47.72 -27.47
C GLN A 110 85.23 46.44 -27.70
N TYR A 111 85.23 45.56 -26.70
CA TYR A 111 84.42 44.33 -26.71
C TYR A 111 83.09 44.58 -25.97
N MET A 112 82.04 43.95 -26.45
CA MET A 112 80.69 44.00 -25.88
C MET A 112 80.15 42.57 -25.79
N ASP A 113 79.69 42.18 -24.62
CA ASP A 113 79.39 40.78 -24.29
C ASP A 113 77.98 40.38 -24.75
N LEU A 114 77.86 39.20 -25.38
CA LEU A 114 76.59 38.65 -25.88
C LEU A 114 75.86 37.79 -24.83
N THR A 115 76.38 37.71 -23.60
CA THR A 115 75.82 36.89 -22.51
C THR A 115 74.43 37.38 -22.09
N PRO A 116 73.39 36.53 -22.09
CA PRO A 116 72.06 36.91 -21.61
C PRO A 116 72.06 37.38 -20.15
N ILE A 117 71.32 38.46 -19.90
CA ILE A 117 71.11 39.08 -18.60
C ILE A 117 69.69 38.72 -18.14
N SER A 118 69.54 38.19 -16.92
CA SER A 118 68.23 37.96 -16.33
C SER A 118 67.89 39.07 -15.33
N ILE A 119 66.77 39.75 -15.57
CA ILE A 119 66.33 40.94 -14.83
C ILE A 119 65.00 40.60 -14.15
N ASN A 120 64.95 40.72 -12.82
CA ASN A 120 63.70 40.65 -12.08
C ASN A 120 63.04 42.04 -12.09
N VAL A 121 61.78 42.09 -12.50
CA VAL A 121 61.00 43.32 -12.68
C VAL A 121 59.64 43.12 -12.03
N ASP A 122 59.59 43.37 -10.72
CA ASP A 122 58.38 43.26 -9.91
C ASP A 122 57.57 44.56 -10.04
N LEU A 123 56.74 44.66 -11.07
CA LEU A 123 55.86 45.81 -11.26
C LEU A 123 54.75 45.76 -10.21
N ARG A 124 54.82 46.67 -9.24
CA ARG A 124 53.81 46.84 -8.20
C ARG A 124 52.82 47.95 -8.51
N ASN A 125 51.59 47.77 -8.03
CA ASN A 125 50.52 48.76 -8.06
C ASN A 125 50.28 49.33 -9.47
N ALA A 126 50.15 48.44 -10.45
CA ALA A 126 49.69 48.78 -11.79
C ALA A 126 48.16 48.80 -11.83
N LEU A 127 47.56 49.76 -12.55
CA LEU A 127 46.12 49.75 -12.80
C LEU A 127 45.83 48.86 -14.02
N SER A 128 44.88 47.94 -13.90
CA SER A 128 44.26 47.26 -15.05
C SER A 128 43.29 48.19 -15.78
N LYS A 129 42.76 47.74 -16.93
CA LYS A 129 41.67 48.40 -17.65
C LYS A 129 40.43 48.67 -16.78
N GLN A 130 40.15 47.81 -15.79
CA GLN A 130 39.04 48.01 -14.83
C GLN A 130 39.43 48.86 -13.60
N ASN A 131 40.57 49.56 -13.61
CA ASN A 131 41.04 50.41 -12.50
C ASN A 131 41.30 49.62 -11.19
N ILE A 132 41.53 48.31 -11.27
CA ILE A 132 41.95 47.46 -10.15
C ILE A 132 43.48 47.46 -10.07
N ARG A 133 44.03 47.42 -8.84
CA ARG A 133 45.48 47.47 -8.58
C ARG A 133 46.06 46.07 -8.53
N VAL A 134 47.01 45.78 -9.44
CA VAL A 134 47.68 44.48 -9.56
C VAL A 134 49.20 44.59 -9.42
N ASP A 135 49.78 43.54 -8.83
CA ASP A 135 51.22 43.29 -8.71
C ASP A 135 51.58 42.11 -9.64
N VAL A 136 52.49 42.34 -10.59
CA VAL A 136 52.86 41.35 -11.63
C VAL A 136 54.36 41.00 -11.54
N PRO A 137 54.75 40.07 -10.65
CA PRO A 137 56.15 39.65 -10.48
C PRO A 137 56.65 38.94 -11.73
N SER A 138 57.60 39.57 -12.44
CA SER A 138 58.02 39.16 -13.77
C SER A 138 59.55 39.07 -13.89
N ARG A 139 60.04 38.09 -14.66
CA ARG A 139 61.46 37.90 -14.96
C ARG A 139 61.70 37.93 -16.47
N PHE A 140 62.51 38.89 -16.89
CA PHE A 140 62.87 39.10 -18.29
C PHE A 140 64.29 38.60 -18.52
N THR A 141 64.51 37.90 -19.63
CA THR A 141 65.86 37.55 -20.09
C THR A 141 66.13 38.34 -21.36
N VAL A 142 67.11 39.23 -21.30
CA VAL A 142 67.49 40.15 -22.39
C VAL A 142 68.95 39.95 -22.77
N GLY A 143 69.29 40.25 -24.02
CA GLY A 143 70.68 40.18 -24.49
C GLY A 143 70.88 41.02 -25.74
N ILE A 144 72.12 41.26 -26.13
CA ILE A 144 72.43 42.01 -27.34
C ILE A 144 72.31 41.06 -28.54
N SER A 145 71.55 41.46 -29.56
CA SER A 145 71.39 40.68 -30.79
C SER A 145 72.58 40.91 -31.73
N THR A 146 72.99 39.87 -32.47
CA THR A 146 73.97 39.99 -33.57
C THR A 146 73.37 40.56 -34.86
N GLU A 147 72.08 40.88 -34.88
CA GLU A 147 71.38 41.45 -36.03
C GLU A 147 71.94 42.84 -36.39
N PRO A 148 72.30 43.14 -37.66
CA PRO A 148 73.04 44.35 -38.03
C PRO A 148 72.40 45.72 -37.70
N GLY A 149 71.09 45.78 -37.43
CA GLY A 149 70.44 46.98 -36.91
C GLY A 149 70.56 47.11 -35.38
N ILE A 150 70.13 46.06 -34.67
CA ILE A 150 70.12 46.01 -33.19
C ILE A 150 71.55 46.11 -32.63
N MET A 151 72.50 45.40 -33.23
CA MET A 151 73.92 45.40 -32.86
C MET A 151 74.58 46.78 -33.01
N GLN A 152 74.11 47.59 -33.97
CA GLN A 152 74.57 48.97 -34.18
C GLN A 152 74.00 49.90 -33.10
N ASN A 153 72.69 49.81 -32.82
CA ASN A 153 72.06 50.57 -31.73
C ASN A 153 72.75 50.30 -30.38
N ALA A 154 73.10 49.04 -30.10
CA ALA A 154 73.83 48.66 -28.88
C ALA A 154 75.20 49.33 -28.79
N ALA A 155 75.94 49.32 -29.89
CA ALA A 155 77.27 49.91 -29.99
C ALA A 155 77.30 51.45 -29.91
N GLU A 156 76.19 52.11 -30.23
CA GLU A 156 76.07 53.57 -30.09
C GLU A 156 75.58 53.98 -28.69
N ARG A 157 74.76 53.16 -28.01
CA ARG A 157 74.03 53.55 -26.79
C ARG A 157 74.48 52.87 -25.51
N LEU A 158 75.03 51.66 -25.60
CA LEU A 158 75.41 50.82 -24.44
C LEU A 158 76.94 50.67 -24.31
N LEU A 159 77.71 51.13 -25.29
CA LEU A 159 79.17 51.01 -25.31
C LEU A 159 79.82 51.88 -24.23
N GLY A 160 80.55 51.25 -23.32
CA GLY A 160 81.21 51.91 -22.18
C GLY A 160 80.39 51.91 -20.89
N LEU A 161 79.11 51.54 -20.94
CA LEU A 161 78.30 51.32 -19.73
C LEU A 161 78.72 50.02 -19.03
N LYS A 162 78.51 49.98 -17.71
CA LYS A 162 78.64 48.76 -16.89
C LYS A 162 77.39 47.89 -17.04
N MET A 163 77.52 46.59 -16.79
CA MET A 163 76.41 45.64 -16.86
C MET A 163 75.20 46.06 -16.00
N ASN A 164 75.45 46.59 -14.80
CA ASN A 164 74.41 47.09 -13.90
C ASN A 164 73.66 48.31 -14.46
N GLU A 165 74.35 49.18 -15.21
CA GLU A 165 73.76 50.38 -15.83
C GLU A 165 72.88 49.97 -17.02
N ILE A 166 73.31 48.98 -17.81
CA ILE A 166 72.50 48.37 -18.87
C ILE A 166 71.26 47.66 -18.29
N GLN A 167 71.42 46.97 -17.15
CA GLN A 167 70.32 46.30 -16.46
C GLN A 167 69.25 47.28 -15.94
N GLU A 168 69.63 48.40 -15.32
CA GLU A 168 68.68 49.41 -14.86
C GLU A 168 67.98 50.12 -16.04
N LEU A 169 68.71 50.49 -17.10
CA LEU A 169 68.11 51.05 -18.32
C LEU A 169 67.07 50.10 -18.97
N ALA A 170 67.36 48.80 -19.01
CA ALA A 170 66.43 47.80 -19.52
C ALA A 170 65.21 47.65 -18.59
N LYS A 171 65.42 47.62 -17.28
CA LYS A 171 64.39 47.53 -16.24
C LYS A 171 63.41 48.69 -16.30
N ASP A 172 63.87 49.93 -16.45
CA ASP A 172 62.99 51.11 -16.57
C ASP A 172 62.10 51.05 -17.83
N ILE A 173 62.67 50.65 -18.98
CA ILE A 173 61.92 50.46 -20.22
C ILE A 173 60.86 49.36 -20.06
N ILE A 174 61.24 48.23 -19.45
CA ILE A 174 60.33 47.11 -19.19
C ILE A 174 59.20 47.52 -18.23
N LEU A 175 59.50 48.25 -17.14
CA LEU A 175 58.50 48.78 -16.21
C LEU A 175 57.50 49.72 -16.90
N GLY A 176 57.98 50.56 -17.83
CA GLY A 176 57.12 51.43 -18.64
C GLY A 176 56.19 50.67 -19.56
N GLN A 177 56.72 49.71 -20.32
CA GLN A 177 55.94 48.93 -21.29
C GLN A 177 55.00 47.91 -20.64
N LEU A 178 55.42 47.24 -19.56
CA LEU A 178 54.59 46.31 -18.81
C LEU A 178 53.36 47.02 -18.20
N ARG A 179 53.56 48.24 -17.65
CA ARG A 179 52.46 49.08 -17.17
C ARG A 179 51.50 49.49 -18.29
N LEU A 180 52.01 49.81 -19.49
CA LEU A 180 51.17 50.16 -20.63
C LEU A 180 50.29 48.98 -21.08
N VAL A 181 50.85 47.77 -21.15
CA VAL A 181 50.07 46.57 -21.55
C VAL A 181 49.00 46.22 -20.51
N ILE A 182 49.33 46.23 -19.21
CA ILE A 182 48.37 45.94 -18.14
C ILE A 182 47.21 46.95 -18.13
N ALA A 183 47.48 48.24 -18.38
CA ALA A 183 46.44 49.26 -18.47
C ALA A 183 45.46 49.07 -19.65
N THR A 184 45.81 48.24 -20.65
CA THR A 184 44.93 47.90 -21.79
C THR A 184 44.18 46.58 -21.65
N MET A 185 44.53 45.75 -20.67
CA MET A 185 44.00 44.38 -20.50
C MET A 185 43.12 44.22 -19.26
N GLU A 186 42.25 43.22 -19.32
CA GLU A 186 41.39 42.81 -18.21
C GLU A 186 42.08 41.73 -17.36
N ILE A 187 41.87 41.73 -16.04
CA ILE A 187 42.58 40.83 -15.11
C ILE A 187 42.28 39.35 -15.41
N GLU A 188 41.06 39.10 -15.85
CA GLU A 188 40.51 37.84 -16.32
C GLU A 188 41.26 37.33 -17.56
N GLU A 189 41.60 38.22 -18.50
CA GLU A 189 42.45 37.89 -19.65
C GLU A 189 43.90 37.61 -19.21
N ILE A 190 44.46 38.43 -18.31
CA ILE A 190 45.84 38.30 -17.84
C ILE A 190 46.05 36.96 -17.11
N ASN A 191 45.06 36.49 -16.33
CA ASN A 191 45.16 35.22 -15.61
C ASN A 191 44.76 33.99 -16.46
N SER A 192 43.74 34.11 -17.32
CA SER A 192 43.21 32.98 -18.11
C SER A 192 44.00 32.76 -19.40
N ASP A 193 44.20 33.81 -20.19
CA ASP A 193 44.90 33.78 -21.48
C ASP A 193 46.36 34.24 -21.32
N ARG A 194 47.13 33.55 -20.45
CA ARG A 194 48.52 33.93 -20.13
C ARG A 194 49.40 34.09 -21.38
N ASP A 195 49.17 33.28 -22.43
CA ASP A 195 49.89 33.40 -23.70
C ASP A 195 49.58 34.71 -24.46
N LYS A 196 48.33 35.19 -24.42
CA LYS A 196 47.90 36.46 -25.02
C LYS A 196 48.60 37.64 -24.32
N PHE A 197 48.68 37.59 -22.98
CA PHE A 197 49.45 38.55 -22.19
C PHE A 197 50.94 38.50 -22.55
N LEU A 198 51.55 37.31 -22.57
CA LEU A 198 52.97 37.13 -22.91
C LEU A 198 53.31 37.62 -24.32
N ILE A 199 52.45 37.41 -25.32
CA ILE A 199 52.63 37.92 -26.69
C ILE A 199 52.56 39.46 -26.70
N SER A 200 51.56 40.07 -26.07
CA SER A 200 51.43 41.54 -26.03
C SER A 200 52.55 42.22 -25.24
N VAL A 201 52.98 41.64 -24.11
CA VAL A 201 54.17 42.13 -23.37
C VAL A 201 55.41 41.98 -24.25
N SER A 202 55.64 40.82 -24.86
CA SER A 202 56.85 40.56 -25.65
C SER A 202 56.96 41.48 -26.86
N ASN A 203 55.87 41.71 -27.60
CA ASN A 203 55.88 42.61 -28.76
C ASN A 203 56.24 44.05 -28.39
N ASN A 204 55.56 44.63 -27.39
CA ASN A 204 55.80 46.02 -26.97
C ASN A 204 57.19 46.21 -26.34
N VAL A 205 57.62 45.26 -25.48
CA VAL A 205 58.95 45.28 -24.86
C VAL A 205 60.06 45.08 -25.90
N GLU A 206 59.94 44.15 -26.85
CA GLU A 206 60.96 43.93 -27.88
C GLU A 206 61.10 45.15 -28.81
N ILE A 207 60.01 45.85 -29.14
CA ILE A 207 60.04 47.08 -29.95
C ILE A 207 60.86 48.19 -29.28
N GLU A 208 60.69 48.44 -27.97
CA GLU A 208 61.48 49.45 -27.27
C GLU A 208 62.93 49.00 -27.02
N LEU A 209 63.14 47.75 -26.61
CA LEU A 209 64.50 47.22 -26.40
C LEU A 209 65.34 47.25 -27.69
N LYS A 210 64.74 46.96 -28.85
CA LYS A 210 65.41 47.06 -30.16
C LYS A 210 65.96 48.45 -30.46
N LYS A 211 65.34 49.52 -29.96
CA LYS A 211 65.81 50.91 -30.13
C LYS A 211 67.10 51.20 -29.34
N ILE A 212 67.30 50.56 -28.19
CA ILE A 212 68.56 50.66 -27.41
C ILE A 212 69.60 49.59 -27.78
N GLY A 213 69.22 48.60 -28.60
CA GLY A 213 70.11 47.52 -29.04
C GLY A 213 70.05 46.25 -28.19
N LEU A 214 69.06 46.14 -27.32
CA LEU A 214 68.74 44.89 -26.62
C LEU A 214 67.67 44.12 -27.40
N ARG A 215 67.65 42.80 -27.21
CA ARG A 215 66.61 41.91 -27.68
C ARG A 215 66.08 41.10 -26.51
N LEU A 216 64.77 40.90 -26.51
CA LEU A 216 64.08 40.02 -25.58
C LEU A 216 64.30 38.56 -26.01
N ILE A 217 64.80 37.74 -25.09
CA ILE A 217 65.08 36.30 -25.31
C ILE A 217 63.97 35.46 -24.69
N ASN A 218 63.51 35.83 -23.49
CA ASN A 218 62.41 35.15 -22.81
C ASN A 218 61.71 36.09 -21.82
N VAL A 219 60.41 35.86 -21.58
CA VAL A 219 59.61 36.45 -20.51
C VAL A 219 59.04 35.32 -19.67
N ASN A 220 59.23 35.36 -18.35
CA ASN A 220 58.52 34.50 -17.42
C ASN A 220 57.71 35.36 -16.45
N VAL A 221 56.42 35.08 -16.35
CA VAL A 221 55.49 35.79 -15.45
C VAL A 221 55.11 34.80 -14.34
N THR A 222 55.24 35.24 -13.09
CA THR A 222 54.79 34.48 -11.92
C THR A 222 53.32 34.84 -11.62
N ASP A 223 52.68 34.15 -10.69
CA ASP A 223 51.26 34.41 -10.41
C ASP A 223 51.00 35.86 -9.99
N ILE A 224 49.97 36.45 -10.61
CA ILE A 224 49.54 37.83 -10.42
C ILE A 224 48.78 37.93 -9.10
N ASN A 225 49.10 38.96 -8.30
CA ASN A 225 48.37 39.29 -7.09
C ASN A 225 47.59 40.60 -7.27
N ASP A 226 46.49 40.79 -6.53
CA ASP A 226 45.71 42.02 -6.56
C ASP A 226 45.45 42.57 -5.15
N GLU A 227 45.40 43.90 -5.01
CA GLU A 227 45.26 44.56 -3.69
C GLU A 227 43.84 44.40 -3.09
N SER A 228 42.86 44.01 -3.92
CA SER A 228 41.44 43.88 -3.55
C SER A 228 40.98 42.46 -3.21
N GLY A 229 41.80 41.42 -3.44
CA GLY A 229 41.39 40.02 -3.34
C GLY A 229 40.39 39.58 -4.43
N TYR A 230 40.28 40.33 -5.52
CA TYR A 230 39.34 40.08 -6.62
C TYR A 230 39.63 38.74 -7.32
N ILE A 231 40.90 38.40 -7.54
CA ILE A 231 41.31 37.14 -8.17
C ILE A 231 40.93 35.94 -7.28
N GLU A 232 41.09 36.08 -5.96
CA GLU A 232 40.69 35.03 -5.01
C GLU A 232 39.16 34.85 -4.95
N ALA A 233 38.41 35.97 -4.99
CA ALA A 233 36.95 35.94 -5.05
C ALA A 233 36.43 35.29 -6.34
N LEU A 234 36.99 35.66 -7.50
CA LEU A 234 36.66 35.08 -8.81
C LEU A 234 36.96 33.57 -8.85
N GLY A 235 38.10 33.14 -8.29
CA GLY A 235 38.45 31.72 -8.16
C GLY A 235 37.46 30.94 -7.28
N LYS A 236 37.02 31.53 -6.15
CA LYS A 236 36.00 30.96 -5.27
C LYS A 236 34.63 30.85 -5.96
N GLU A 237 34.21 31.88 -6.71
CA GLU A 237 32.95 31.84 -7.47
C GLU A 237 32.99 30.77 -8.57
N ALA A 238 34.06 30.72 -9.37
CA ALA A 238 34.23 29.72 -10.42
C ALA A 238 34.20 28.28 -9.86
N ALA A 239 34.88 28.03 -8.74
CA ALA A 239 34.85 26.74 -8.06
C ALA A 239 33.45 26.40 -7.52
N ALA A 240 32.76 27.34 -6.86
CA ALA A 240 31.41 27.14 -6.34
C ALA A 240 30.40 26.86 -7.47
N LYS A 241 30.52 27.57 -8.60
CA LYS A 241 29.71 27.37 -9.80
C LYS A 241 29.94 25.99 -10.40
N ALA A 242 31.19 25.58 -10.62
CA ALA A 242 31.53 24.25 -11.14
C ALA A 242 31.00 23.12 -10.24
N ILE A 243 31.06 23.28 -8.90
CA ILE A 243 30.49 22.33 -7.94
C ILE A 243 28.96 22.27 -8.05
N ASN A 244 28.28 23.41 -8.24
CA ASN A 244 26.83 23.45 -8.36
C ASN A 244 26.32 22.91 -9.71
N ASP A 245 27.02 23.22 -10.81
CA ASP A 245 26.72 22.66 -12.14
C ASP A 245 26.93 21.14 -12.17
N ALA A 246 27.99 20.64 -11.53
CA ALA A 246 28.22 19.21 -11.35
C ALA A 246 27.10 18.54 -10.50
N LYS A 247 26.73 19.12 -9.36
CA LYS A 247 25.61 18.64 -8.52
C LYS A 247 24.29 18.61 -9.29
N LYS A 248 24.00 19.64 -10.08
CA LYS A 248 22.82 19.72 -10.94
C LYS A 248 22.82 18.59 -11.97
N SER A 249 23.95 18.37 -12.65
CA SER A 249 24.08 17.30 -13.64
C SER A 249 23.87 15.91 -13.05
N VAL A 250 24.42 15.65 -11.85
CA VAL A 250 24.17 14.41 -11.10
C VAL A 250 22.68 14.26 -10.76
N ALA A 251 22.06 15.27 -10.14
CA ALA A 251 20.64 15.22 -9.77
C ALA A 251 19.69 15.07 -10.97
N GLU A 252 20.04 15.64 -12.14
CA GLU A 252 19.30 15.42 -13.39
C GLU A 252 19.44 13.96 -13.87
N LYS A 253 20.64 13.35 -13.77
CA LYS A 253 20.86 11.95 -14.16
C LYS A 253 20.23 10.94 -13.20
N ASP A 254 20.26 11.21 -11.90
CA ASP A 254 19.58 10.39 -10.89
C ASP A 254 18.06 10.40 -11.12
N LYS A 255 17.48 11.59 -11.33
CA LYS A 255 16.07 11.76 -11.69
C LYS A 255 15.70 11.04 -12.99
N ASP A 256 16.50 11.16 -14.05
CA ASP A 256 16.28 10.44 -15.32
C ASP A 256 16.30 8.92 -15.09
N GLY A 257 17.23 8.42 -14.25
CA GLY A 257 17.35 7.02 -13.87
C GLY A 257 16.15 6.50 -13.06
N GLU A 258 15.69 7.25 -12.07
CA GLU A 258 14.49 6.92 -11.28
C GLU A 258 13.23 6.89 -12.14
N ILE A 259 13.05 7.86 -13.04
CA ILE A 259 11.93 7.89 -14.01
C ILE A 259 12.01 6.68 -14.94
N GLY A 260 13.20 6.32 -15.44
CA GLY A 260 13.41 5.09 -16.22
C GLY A 260 13.02 3.83 -15.44
N GLN A 261 13.46 3.71 -14.19
CA GLN A 261 13.16 2.55 -13.33
C GLN A 261 11.66 2.50 -12.93
N ALA A 262 11.00 3.64 -12.77
CA ALA A 262 9.56 3.72 -12.52
C ALA A 262 8.75 3.30 -13.76
N ASN A 263 9.11 3.82 -14.94
CA ASN A 263 8.46 3.47 -16.21
C ASN A 263 8.62 1.98 -16.55
N ALA A 264 9.83 1.43 -16.43
CA ALA A 264 10.08 0.01 -16.65
C ALA A 264 9.25 -0.89 -15.70
N ARG A 265 9.15 -0.55 -14.41
CA ARG A 265 8.30 -1.28 -13.46
C ARG A 265 6.79 -1.12 -13.75
N ARG A 266 6.35 0.02 -14.26
CA ARG A 266 4.96 0.23 -14.70
C ARG A 266 4.63 -0.66 -15.89
N GLU A 267 5.50 -0.67 -16.90
CA GLU A 267 5.34 -1.44 -18.12
C GLU A 267 5.42 -2.96 -17.86
N GLN A 268 6.38 -3.42 -17.06
CA GLN A 268 6.45 -4.81 -16.61
C GLN A 268 5.15 -5.26 -15.95
N ARG A 269 4.57 -4.46 -15.04
CA ARG A 269 3.29 -4.79 -14.38
C ARG A 269 2.12 -4.85 -15.37
N ILE A 270 2.09 -3.96 -16.36
CA ILE A 270 1.04 -3.98 -17.41
C ILE A 270 1.17 -5.23 -18.28
N GLN A 271 2.39 -5.58 -18.72
CA GLN A 271 2.62 -6.76 -19.57
C GLN A 271 2.31 -8.07 -18.82
N VAL A 272 2.73 -8.20 -17.56
CA VAL A 272 2.39 -9.36 -16.71
C VAL A 272 0.87 -9.46 -16.51
N ALA A 273 0.20 -8.39 -16.07
CA ALA A 273 -1.25 -8.42 -15.86
C ALA A 273 -2.05 -8.69 -17.14
N ALA A 274 -1.57 -8.26 -18.31
CA ALA A 274 -2.17 -8.58 -19.60
C ALA A 274 -1.98 -10.06 -19.99
N ALA A 275 -0.80 -10.63 -19.71
CA ALA A 275 -0.54 -12.06 -19.92
C ALA A 275 -1.38 -12.94 -18.98
N ASP A 276 -1.45 -12.59 -17.70
CA ASP A 276 -2.29 -13.26 -16.69
C ASP A 276 -3.78 -13.21 -17.08
N ALA A 277 -4.28 -12.04 -17.51
CA ALA A 277 -5.66 -11.90 -17.98
C ALA A 277 -5.95 -12.74 -19.23
N ALA A 278 -5.00 -12.84 -20.17
CA ALA A 278 -5.13 -13.70 -21.34
C ALA A 278 -5.11 -15.20 -20.96
N ALA A 279 -4.25 -15.61 -20.03
CA ALA A 279 -4.20 -16.98 -19.53
C ALA A 279 -5.49 -17.37 -18.79
N ILE A 280 -5.98 -16.52 -17.89
CA ILE A 280 -7.25 -16.72 -17.17
C ILE A 280 -8.44 -16.78 -18.14
N LYS A 281 -8.44 -15.97 -19.21
CA LYS A 281 -9.46 -16.04 -20.27
C LYS A 281 -9.43 -17.39 -20.99
N GLY A 282 -8.26 -17.87 -21.40
CA GLY A 282 -8.10 -19.19 -22.04
C GLY A 282 -8.48 -20.35 -21.10
N GLU A 283 -8.11 -20.28 -19.82
CA GLU A 283 -8.56 -21.24 -18.81
C GLU A 283 -10.09 -21.26 -18.66
N ASN A 284 -10.74 -20.10 -18.66
CA ASN A 284 -12.19 -20.01 -18.52
C ASN A 284 -12.92 -20.50 -19.77
N GLU A 285 -12.39 -20.23 -20.97
CA GLU A 285 -12.90 -20.76 -22.23
C GLU A 285 -12.80 -22.29 -22.26
N ALA A 286 -11.66 -22.87 -21.86
CA ALA A 286 -11.49 -24.31 -21.72
C ALA A 286 -12.42 -24.93 -20.64
N LYS A 287 -12.60 -24.27 -19.49
CA LYS A 287 -13.54 -24.72 -18.45
C LYS A 287 -15.00 -24.71 -18.93
N ILE A 288 -15.38 -23.74 -19.75
CA ILE A 288 -16.71 -23.68 -20.38
C ILE A 288 -16.88 -24.83 -21.38
N GLU A 289 -15.89 -25.10 -22.24
CA GLU A 289 -15.93 -26.21 -23.20
C GLU A 289 -16.03 -27.58 -22.50
N VAL A 290 -15.26 -27.79 -21.43
CA VAL A 290 -15.34 -28.99 -20.58
C VAL A 290 -16.70 -29.11 -19.91
N ALA A 291 -17.23 -28.02 -19.33
CA ALA A 291 -18.55 -28.04 -18.67
C ALA A 291 -19.71 -28.32 -19.64
N LEU A 292 -19.67 -27.75 -20.87
CA LEU A 292 -20.63 -28.04 -21.93
C LEU A 292 -20.55 -29.51 -22.38
N SER A 293 -19.32 -30.02 -22.57
CA SER A 293 -19.10 -31.43 -22.93
C SER A 293 -19.59 -32.40 -21.85
N GLU A 294 -19.37 -32.07 -20.58
CA GLU A 294 -19.82 -32.89 -19.45
C GLU A 294 -21.33 -32.81 -19.22
N ALA A 295 -21.95 -31.65 -19.48
CA ALA A 295 -23.40 -31.49 -19.50
C ALA A 295 -24.05 -32.33 -20.61
N ALA A 296 -23.52 -32.27 -21.84
CA ALA A 296 -24.01 -33.09 -22.96
C ALA A 296 -23.81 -34.60 -22.75
N ARG A 297 -22.76 -34.99 -22.01
CA ARG A 297 -22.59 -36.38 -21.54
C ARG A 297 -23.67 -36.75 -20.52
N ARG A 298 -23.88 -35.95 -19.48
CA ARG A 298 -24.88 -36.19 -18.43
C ARG A 298 -26.31 -36.19 -18.96
N GLU A 299 -26.62 -35.39 -19.98
CA GLU A 299 -27.94 -35.40 -20.65
C GLU A 299 -28.22 -36.75 -21.32
N LYS A 300 -27.27 -37.26 -22.12
CA LYS A 300 -27.38 -38.57 -22.78
C LYS A 300 -27.43 -39.74 -21.79
N GLU A 301 -26.65 -39.67 -20.71
CA GLU A 301 -26.71 -40.66 -19.63
C GLU A 301 -28.07 -40.63 -18.91
N ALA A 302 -28.62 -39.45 -18.63
CA ALA A 302 -29.94 -39.30 -18.04
C ALA A 302 -31.08 -39.76 -18.98
N GLU A 303 -30.95 -39.56 -20.29
CA GLU A 303 -31.87 -40.10 -21.30
C GLU A 303 -31.83 -41.63 -21.35
N ALA A 304 -30.65 -42.23 -21.43
CA ALA A 304 -30.47 -43.67 -21.40
C ALA A 304 -31.02 -44.30 -20.10
N LEU A 305 -30.77 -43.68 -18.95
CA LEU A 305 -31.33 -44.12 -17.66
C LEU A 305 -32.86 -43.96 -17.57
N LYS A 306 -33.45 -42.90 -18.15
CA LYS A 306 -34.91 -42.76 -18.26
C LYS A 306 -35.52 -43.89 -19.10
N ILE A 307 -34.90 -44.25 -20.23
CA ILE A 307 -35.36 -45.36 -21.08
C ILE A 307 -35.27 -46.70 -20.33
N ALA A 308 -34.15 -46.96 -19.65
CA ALA A 308 -33.95 -48.20 -18.89
C ALA A 308 -34.94 -48.33 -17.70
N THR A 309 -35.07 -47.28 -16.89
CA THR A 309 -36.01 -47.26 -15.76
C THR A 309 -37.47 -47.29 -16.18
N ALA A 310 -37.86 -46.65 -17.30
CA ALA A 310 -39.21 -46.78 -17.85
C ALA A 310 -39.50 -48.23 -18.29
N ALA A 311 -38.55 -48.91 -18.93
CA ALA A 311 -38.69 -50.32 -19.28
C ALA A 311 -38.82 -51.21 -18.03
N GLU A 312 -38.00 -50.99 -17.00
CA GLU A 312 -38.07 -51.71 -15.72
C GLU A 312 -39.41 -51.50 -15.00
N GLN A 313 -39.89 -50.26 -14.88
CA GLN A 313 -41.17 -49.94 -14.25
C GLN A 313 -42.36 -50.56 -15.00
N VAL A 314 -42.32 -50.63 -16.34
CA VAL A 314 -43.35 -51.31 -17.15
C VAL A 314 -43.38 -52.82 -16.87
N GLN A 315 -42.23 -53.48 -16.70
CA GLN A 315 -42.22 -54.91 -16.33
C GLN A 315 -42.64 -55.12 -14.87
N ALA A 316 -42.20 -54.26 -13.95
CA ALA A 316 -42.58 -54.32 -12.54
C ALA A 316 -44.08 -54.03 -12.33
N ALA A 317 -44.70 -53.20 -13.17
CA ALA A 317 -46.15 -52.97 -13.17
C ALA A 317 -46.91 -54.23 -13.59
N LYS A 318 -46.52 -54.89 -14.70
CA LYS A 318 -47.13 -56.14 -15.17
C LYS A 318 -47.03 -57.26 -14.13
N ALA A 319 -45.86 -57.47 -13.54
CA ALA A 319 -45.65 -58.47 -12.50
C ALA A 319 -46.53 -58.21 -11.24
N LYS A 320 -46.81 -56.94 -10.91
CA LYS A 320 -47.75 -56.58 -9.84
C LYS A 320 -49.21 -56.81 -10.23
N GLU A 321 -49.58 -56.55 -11.49
CA GLU A 321 -50.92 -56.78 -12.01
C GLU A 321 -51.25 -58.29 -12.00
N GLU A 322 -50.34 -59.12 -12.51
CA GLU A 322 -50.42 -60.60 -12.45
C GLU A 322 -50.54 -61.10 -11.00
N ALA A 323 -49.69 -60.58 -10.09
CA ALA A 323 -49.75 -60.94 -8.67
C ALA A 323 -51.05 -60.51 -7.98
N TYR A 324 -51.63 -59.37 -8.37
CA TYR A 324 -52.89 -58.87 -7.81
C TYR A 324 -54.10 -59.68 -8.29
N VAL A 325 -54.09 -60.13 -9.55
CA VAL A 325 -55.10 -61.08 -10.07
C VAL A 325 -55.06 -62.39 -9.27
N ALA A 326 -53.87 -62.98 -9.08
CA ALA A 326 -53.71 -64.20 -8.29
C ALA A 326 -54.12 -64.04 -6.81
N GLN A 327 -53.86 -62.88 -6.19
CA GLN A 327 -54.34 -62.58 -4.84
C GLN A 327 -55.87 -62.52 -4.77
N LYS A 328 -56.52 -61.88 -5.75
CA LYS A 328 -57.97 -61.74 -5.81
C LYS A 328 -58.68 -63.09 -5.97
N GLU A 329 -58.16 -64.00 -6.79
CA GLU A 329 -58.68 -65.36 -6.94
C GLU A 329 -58.54 -66.16 -5.62
N ALA A 330 -57.40 -66.01 -4.92
CA ALA A 330 -57.19 -66.63 -3.62
C ALA A 330 -58.11 -66.07 -2.52
N GLU A 331 -58.41 -64.76 -2.56
CA GLU A 331 -59.36 -64.12 -1.64
C GLU A 331 -60.81 -64.55 -1.90
N GLN A 332 -61.22 -64.64 -3.17
CA GLN A 332 -62.53 -65.20 -3.54
C GLN A 332 -62.69 -66.64 -3.04
N THR A 333 -61.67 -67.48 -3.25
CA THR A 333 -61.65 -68.87 -2.73
C THR A 333 -61.79 -68.92 -1.19
N ARG A 334 -61.15 -68.00 -0.47
CA ARG A 334 -61.28 -67.90 1.00
C ARG A 334 -62.68 -67.46 1.43
N ALA A 335 -63.28 -66.48 0.76
CA ALA A 335 -64.62 -66.00 1.06
C ALA A 335 -65.71 -67.07 0.82
N GLU A 336 -65.51 -67.95 -0.17
CA GLU A 336 -66.39 -69.10 -0.40
C GLU A 336 -66.25 -70.17 0.69
N LEU A 337 -65.02 -70.51 1.08
CA LEU A 337 -64.76 -71.41 2.22
C LEU A 337 -65.34 -70.86 3.53
N GLU A 338 -65.17 -69.56 3.81
CA GLU A 338 -65.70 -68.97 5.04
C GLU A 338 -67.23 -69.01 5.07
N ARG A 339 -67.91 -68.68 3.97
CA ARG A 339 -69.37 -68.84 3.83
C ARG A 339 -69.84 -70.29 4.08
N ALA A 340 -69.11 -71.28 3.56
CA ALA A 340 -69.42 -72.69 3.80
C ALA A 340 -69.27 -73.06 5.29
N THR A 341 -68.22 -72.57 5.98
CA THR A 341 -68.06 -72.81 7.43
C THR A 341 -69.18 -72.15 8.24
N GLN A 342 -69.54 -70.90 7.96
CA GLN A 342 -70.62 -70.19 8.66
C GLN A 342 -71.98 -70.91 8.49
N GLN A 343 -72.27 -71.48 7.32
CA GLN A 343 -73.47 -72.29 7.09
C GLN A 343 -73.48 -73.58 7.91
N ALA A 344 -72.35 -74.31 7.96
CA ALA A 344 -72.22 -75.51 8.78
C ALA A 344 -72.40 -75.21 10.28
N ASP A 345 -71.83 -74.10 10.75
CA ASP A 345 -71.88 -73.67 12.15
C ASP A 345 -73.30 -73.38 12.64
N ILE A 346 -74.14 -72.79 11.77
CA ILE A 346 -75.57 -72.54 12.05
C ILE A 346 -76.36 -73.85 12.16
N ILE A 347 -76.10 -74.80 11.25
CA ILE A 347 -76.78 -76.11 11.24
C ILE A 347 -76.42 -76.92 12.50
N ILE A 348 -75.14 -76.95 12.89
CA ILE A 348 -74.69 -77.65 14.10
C ILE A 348 -75.31 -77.04 15.36
N LYS A 349 -75.38 -75.70 15.46
CA LYS A 349 -76.03 -75.03 16.61
C LYS A 349 -77.53 -75.32 16.70
N ALA A 350 -78.22 -75.42 15.57
CA ALA A 350 -79.62 -75.83 15.54
C ALA A 350 -79.83 -77.30 15.97
N GLN A 351 -78.92 -78.20 15.57
CA GLN A 351 -78.93 -79.61 15.99
C GLN A 351 -78.77 -79.73 17.53
N ILE A 352 -77.76 -79.06 18.09
CA ILE A 352 -77.46 -79.09 19.54
C ILE A 352 -78.63 -78.53 20.36
N ALA A 353 -79.29 -77.46 19.90
CA ALA A 353 -80.42 -76.87 20.60
C ALA A 353 -81.63 -77.84 20.70
N LYS A 354 -81.86 -78.68 19.68
CA LYS A 354 -82.89 -79.73 19.74
C LYS A 354 -82.53 -80.82 20.75
N GLU A 355 -81.28 -81.27 20.73
CA GLU A 355 -80.77 -82.36 21.57
C GLU A 355 -80.78 -81.98 23.07
N GLN A 356 -80.44 -80.72 23.38
CA GLN A 356 -80.56 -80.16 24.73
C GLN A 356 -82.00 -80.12 25.25
N ALA A 357 -82.99 -79.86 24.38
CA ALA A 357 -84.40 -79.81 24.78
C ALA A 357 -84.95 -81.20 25.14
N GLU A 358 -84.52 -82.25 24.43
CA GLU A 358 -84.90 -83.65 24.74
C GLU A 358 -84.31 -84.11 26.08
N ILE A 359 -83.02 -83.81 26.34
CA ILE A 359 -82.34 -84.14 27.60
C ILE A 359 -82.97 -83.40 28.80
N ALA A 360 -83.37 -82.13 28.62
CA ALA A 360 -84.01 -81.34 29.68
C ALA A 360 -85.35 -81.95 30.12
N ALA A 361 -86.18 -82.38 29.17
CA ALA A 361 -87.48 -83.00 29.47
C ALA A 361 -87.36 -84.32 30.25
N GLU A 362 -86.34 -85.14 29.94
CA GLU A 362 -86.08 -86.39 30.70
C GLU A 362 -85.58 -86.11 32.13
N ALA A 363 -84.75 -85.07 32.30
CA ALA A 363 -84.26 -84.65 33.62
C ALA A 363 -85.39 -84.17 34.55
N GLU A 364 -86.36 -83.41 34.04
CA GLU A 364 -87.52 -82.96 34.82
C GLU A 364 -88.41 -84.13 35.29
N ALA A 365 -88.63 -85.12 34.42
CA ALA A 365 -89.37 -86.33 34.76
C ALA A 365 -88.67 -87.14 35.88
N GLU A 366 -87.34 -87.21 35.88
CA GLU A 366 -86.56 -87.88 36.91
C GLU A 366 -86.64 -87.17 38.27
N VAL A 367 -86.60 -85.83 38.29
CA VAL A 367 -86.79 -85.03 39.51
C VAL A 367 -88.19 -85.23 40.11
N ALA A 368 -89.23 -85.23 39.27
CA ALA A 368 -90.60 -85.47 39.72
C ALA A 368 -90.78 -86.84 40.42
N ARG A 369 -90.20 -87.91 39.83
CA ARG A 369 -90.24 -89.26 40.41
C ARG A 369 -89.57 -89.36 41.79
N ARG A 370 -88.49 -88.62 42.02
CA ARG A 370 -87.80 -88.61 43.32
C ARG A 370 -88.56 -87.83 44.38
N LYS A 371 -89.16 -86.69 44.00
CA LYS A 371 -89.92 -85.84 44.93
C LYS A 371 -91.16 -86.55 45.50
N ALA A 372 -91.92 -87.24 44.64
CA ALA A 372 -93.10 -88.01 45.05
C ALA A 372 -92.78 -89.16 46.04
N ARG A 373 -91.57 -89.74 45.99
CA ARG A 373 -91.13 -90.75 46.97
C ARG A 373 -90.88 -90.13 48.35
N GLY A 374 -90.13 -89.03 48.41
CA GLY A 374 -89.82 -88.35 49.67
C GLY A 374 -91.06 -87.81 50.39
N GLU A 375 -92.09 -87.41 49.64
CA GLU A 375 -93.38 -86.97 50.21
C GLU A 375 -94.18 -88.15 50.82
N ALA A 376 -94.07 -89.37 50.28
CA ALA A 376 -94.71 -90.55 50.84
C ALA A 376 -94.08 -91.00 52.17
N ASP A 377 -92.74 -91.09 52.22
CA ASP A 377 -92.00 -91.50 53.43
C ASP A 377 -92.25 -90.54 54.61
N ALA A 378 -92.32 -89.23 54.33
CA ALA A 378 -92.60 -88.20 55.32
C ALA A 378 -94.01 -88.30 55.94
N ILE A 379 -95.01 -88.76 55.18
CA ILE A 379 -96.38 -88.96 55.68
C ILE A 379 -96.45 -90.20 56.58
N TYR A 380 -95.79 -91.29 56.21
CA TYR A 380 -95.80 -92.54 56.98
C TYR A 380 -95.25 -92.34 58.40
N ALA A 381 -94.06 -91.73 58.52
CA ALA A 381 -93.42 -91.45 59.80
C ALA A 381 -94.29 -90.55 60.72
N LYS A 382 -95.03 -89.60 60.13
CA LYS A 382 -95.89 -88.66 60.87
C LYS A 382 -97.15 -89.34 61.44
N MET A 383 -97.73 -90.28 60.70
CA MET A 383 -98.86 -91.11 61.14
C MET A 383 -98.46 -92.05 62.29
N GLU A 384 -97.32 -92.73 62.17
CA GLU A 384 -96.85 -93.69 63.18
C GLU A 384 -96.59 -93.01 64.55
N ALA A 385 -95.99 -91.82 64.53
CA ALA A 385 -95.75 -91.02 65.73
C ALA A 385 -97.06 -90.62 66.44
N GLN A 386 -98.09 -90.25 65.67
CA GLN A 386 -99.41 -89.89 66.23
C GLN A 386 -100.12 -91.10 66.85
N ALA A 387 -100.07 -92.27 66.21
CA ALA A 387 -100.68 -93.50 66.73
C ALA A 387 -100.09 -93.90 68.10
N LYS A 388 -98.75 -93.86 68.24
CA LYS A 388 -98.05 -94.19 69.49
C LYS A 388 -98.41 -93.22 70.63
N GLY A 389 -98.43 -91.91 70.36
CA GLY A 389 -98.77 -90.90 71.37
C GLY A 389 -100.19 -91.01 71.91
N VAL A 390 -101.17 -91.28 71.04
CA VAL A 390 -102.59 -91.44 71.44
C VAL A 390 -102.80 -92.70 72.28
N GLN A 391 -102.15 -93.82 71.92
CA GLN A 391 -102.24 -95.07 72.67
C GLN A 391 -101.72 -94.92 74.11
N GLU A 392 -100.58 -94.22 74.30
CA GLU A 392 -100.00 -94.03 75.62
C GLU A 392 -100.86 -93.10 76.50
N MET A 393 -101.41 -92.00 75.95
CA MET A 393 -102.31 -91.11 76.72
C MET A 393 -103.57 -91.83 77.21
N LEU A 394 -104.26 -92.58 76.34
CA LEU A 394 -105.47 -93.32 76.70
C LEU A 394 -105.20 -94.36 77.79
N SER A 395 -104.05 -95.06 77.74
CA SER A 395 -103.66 -96.02 78.78
C SER A 395 -103.52 -95.39 80.17
N LYS A 396 -102.98 -94.16 80.26
CA LYS A 396 -102.76 -93.46 81.52
C LYS A 396 -104.04 -92.81 82.05
N GLN A 397 -104.91 -92.32 81.16
CA GLN A 397 -106.25 -91.86 81.54
C GLN A 397 -107.09 -92.99 82.15
N ALA A 398 -107.12 -94.16 81.51
CA ALA A 398 -107.85 -95.32 82.04
C ALA A 398 -107.31 -95.81 83.40
N ALA A 399 -106.00 -95.68 83.65
CA ALA A 399 -105.39 -96.00 84.95
C ALA A 399 -105.81 -95.00 86.04
N GLY A 400 -105.73 -93.70 85.79
CA GLY A 400 -106.14 -92.67 86.75
C GLY A 400 -107.64 -92.70 87.09
N MET A 401 -108.48 -93.03 86.11
CA MET A 401 -109.92 -93.14 86.31
C MET A 401 -110.32 -94.34 87.17
N LYS A 402 -109.56 -95.45 87.14
CA LYS A 402 -109.75 -96.54 88.12
C LYS A 402 -109.44 -96.08 89.54
N GLN A 403 -108.31 -95.41 89.75
CA GLN A 403 -107.89 -94.94 91.08
C GLN A 403 -108.88 -93.95 91.70
N LEU A 404 -109.54 -93.12 90.89
CA LEU A 404 -110.61 -92.22 91.33
C LEU A 404 -111.89 -92.97 91.78
N VAL A 405 -112.23 -94.09 91.13
CA VAL A 405 -113.38 -94.92 91.52
C VAL A 405 -113.08 -95.73 92.78
N ASP A 406 -111.89 -96.33 92.89
CA ASP A 406 -111.46 -97.09 94.07
C ASP A 406 -111.41 -96.22 95.34
N ALA A 407 -111.07 -94.94 95.21
CA ALA A 407 -111.03 -93.98 96.32
C ALA A 407 -112.42 -93.49 96.80
N ALA A 408 -113.48 -93.68 96.00
CA ALA A 408 -114.81 -93.11 96.27
C ALA A 408 -115.69 -93.94 97.22
N GLY A 409 -115.17 -95.01 97.83
CA GLY A 409 -115.90 -95.84 98.80
C GLY A 409 -116.94 -96.79 98.21
N GLY A 410 -117.00 -96.93 96.88
CA GLY A 410 -117.79 -97.97 96.20
C GLY A 410 -119.21 -97.57 95.77
N ASP A 411 -119.64 -96.32 95.95
CA ASP A 411 -120.95 -95.83 95.48
C ASP A 411 -120.81 -94.96 94.21
N ALA A 412 -121.48 -95.36 93.13
CA ALA A 412 -121.21 -94.84 91.78
C ALA A 412 -121.69 -93.40 91.56
N ASP A 413 -122.79 -93.00 92.20
CA ASP A 413 -123.42 -91.68 92.00
C ASP A 413 -122.64 -90.52 92.64
N ALA A 414 -121.66 -90.83 93.51
CA ALA A 414 -120.74 -89.84 94.08
C ALA A 414 -119.68 -89.40 93.06
N ALA A 415 -119.08 -90.36 92.34
CA ALA A 415 -118.01 -90.09 91.37
C ALA A 415 -118.48 -89.22 90.19
N VAL A 416 -119.70 -89.45 89.69
CA VAL A 416 -120.28 -88.70 88.56
C VAL A 416 -120.39 -87.20 88.88
N LYS A 417 -120.80 -86.84 90.11
CA LYS A 417 -120.96 -85.44 90.53
C LYS A 417 -119.62 -84.70 90.59
N PHE A 418 -118.53 -85.39 90.92
CA PHE A 418 -117.18 -84.82 90.93
C PHE A 418 -116.68 -84.53 89.50
N ILE A 419 -116.89 -85.46 88.56
CA ILE A 419 -116.51 -85.32 87.15
C ILE A 419 -117.25 -84.15 86.48
N VAL A 420 -118.54 -83.96 86.78
CA VAL A 420 -119.35 -82.85 86.24
C VAL A 420 -118.90 -81.49 86.76
N ALA A 421 -118.44 -81.40 88.02
CA ALA A 421 -117.95 -80.14 88.59
C ALA A 421 -116.63 -79.68 87.92
N ASP A 422 -115.70 -80.61 87.73
CA ASP A 422 -114.37 -80.32 87.15
C ASP A 422 -114.45 -79.80 85.71
N LYS A 423 -115.33 -80.39 84.88
CA LYS A 423 -115.47 -80.04 83.46
C LYS A 423 -116.16 -78.70 83.17
N LEU A 424 -116.72 -78.01 84.17
CA LEU A 424 -117.39 -76.72 83.97
C LEU A 424 -116.42 -75.54 83.79
N GLN A 425 -115.19 -75.59 84.33
CA GLN A 425 -114.23 -74.49 84.17
C GLN A 425 -113.66 -74.40 82.74
N GLU A 426 -113.35 -75.55 82.14
CA GLU A 426 -112.69 -75.67 80.83
C GLU A 426 -113.53 -75.03 79.69
N LEU A 427 -114.86 -75.16 79.76
CA LEU A 427 -115.78 -74.60 78.77
C LEU A 427 -115.78 -73.06 78.73
N MET A 428 -115.59 -72.39 79.87
CA MET A 428 -115.69 -70.92 79.94
C MET A 428 -114.46 -70.23 79.34
N GLN A 429 -113.30 -70.89 79.36
CA GLN A 429 -112.02 -70.31 78.93
C GLN A 429 -111.92 -70.20 77.40
N ILE A 430 -112.36 -71.24 76.68
CA ILE A 430 -112.37 -71.33 75.21
C ILE A 430 -113.13 -70.15 74.57
N GLN A 431 -114.16 -69.63 75.26
CA GLN A 431 -115.10 -68.66 74.70
C GLN A 431 -114.58 -67.21 74.70
N VAL A 432 -113.49 -66.91 75.43
CA VAL A 432 -112.94 -65.55 75.59
C VAL A 432 -111.87 -65.21 74.54
N ASP A 433 -111.18 -66.21 73.97
CA ASP A 433 -110.00 -65.96 73.14
C ASP A 433 -110.27 -65.44 71.72
N ALA A 434 -111.51 -65.53 71.24
CA ALA A 434 -111.87 -65.36 69.82
C ALA A 434 -111.96 -63.91 69.27
N ILE A 435 -111.71 -62.86 70.07
CA ILE A 435 -112.33 -61.52 69.85
C ILE A 435 -111.40 -60.39 69.27
N LYS A 436 -110.13 -60.65 68.88
CA LYS A 436 -109.06 -59.69 69.29
C LYS A 436 -108.49 -58.57 68.36
N ASN A 437 -108.43 -58.58 67.01
CA ASN A 437 -107.57 -57.60 66.25
C ASN A 437 -108.01 -57.17 64.80
N ILE A 438 -108.24 -55.86 64.51
CA ILE A 438 -108.45 -55.22 63.16
C ILE A 438 -108.15 -53.65 63.21
N LYS A 439 -107.69 -52.91 62.14
CA LYS A 439 -107.66 -51.37 61.98
C LYS A 439 -107.12 -50.74 60.61
N ILE A 440 -107.42 -49.44 60.24
CA ILE A 440 -107.16 -48.67 58.92
C ILE A 440 -107.15 -47.05 59.02
N ASP A 441 -106.70 -46.20 58.00
CA ASP A 441 -107.03 -44.74 57.55
C ASP A 441 -105.82 -43.67 57.38
N LYS A 442 -105.68 -42.43 56.74
CA LYS A 442 -106.37 -41.36 55.85
C LYS A 442 -105.41 -40.26 55.15
N VAL A 443 -105.86 -39.24 54.30
CA VAL A 443 -105.07 -38.16 53.50
C VAL A 443 -105.83 -36.80 53.10
N THR A 444 -105.21 -35.58 52.88
CA THR A 444 -105.77 -34.29 52.18
C THR A 444 -104.81 -33.03 51.87
N VAL A 445 -105.26 -31.94 51.14
CA VAL A 445 -104.56 -30.64 50.68
C VAL A 445 -105.53 -29.41 50.38
N TRP A 446 -105.16 -28.07 50.36
CA TRP A 446 -105.80 -26.91 49.56
C TRP A 446 -105.16 -25.43 49.60
N ASP A 447 -105.86 -24.37 49.06
CA ASP A 447 -105.45 -22.98 48.58
C ASP A 447 -106.38 -21.76 49.02
N SER A 448 -106.24 -20.47 48.54
CA SER A 448 -107.17 -19.26 48.52
C SER A 448 -106.81 -17.98 49.40
N MET A 449 -107.16 -16.66 49.19
CA MET A 449 -107.53 -15.71 48.07
C MET A 449 -107.80 -14.20 48.58
N ASN A 450 -107.87 -13.17 47.69
CA ASN A 450 -108.54 -11.79 47.80
C ASN A 450 -107.85 -10.56 48.49
N GLY A 451 -108.20 -9.25 48.28
CA GLY A 451 -109.03 -8.54 47.27
C GLY A 451 -109.51 -7.08 47.61
N ASN A 452 -109.41 -6.11 46.65
CA ASN A 452 -110.02 -4.74 46.54
C ASN A 452 -109.59 -3.53 47.45
N GLY A 453 -109.35 -2.34 46.85
CA GLY A 453 -109.45 -1.03 47.56
C GLY A 453 -108.55 0.17 47.18
N ASP A 454 -108.62 0.69 45.94
CA ASP A 454 -107.95 1.93 45.43
C ASP A 454 -106.39 1.90 45.32
N GLY A 455 -105.82 2.61 44.33
CA GLY A 455 -104.39 2.97 44.33
C GLY A 455 -103.32 2.08 43.65
N THR A 456 -103.64 1.17 42.69
CA THR A 456 -102.69 0.33 41.87
C THR A 456 -101.90 -0.75 42.65
N PRO A 457 -101.47 -1.94 42.09
CA PRO A 457 -100.96 -2.15 40.72
C PRO A 457 -101.18 -3.58 40.08
N THR A 458 -100.41 -3.88 39.01
CA THR A 458 -99.91 -5.21 38.57
C THR A 458 -100.82 -6.32 37.96
N THR A 459 -101.96 -6.02 37.32
CA THR A 459 -102.59 -7.01 36.39
C THR A 459 -102.97 -6.45 35.01
N ALA A 460 -103.22 -5.15 34.87
CA ALA A 460 -103.69 -4.54 33.61
C ALA A 460 -102.73 -4.72 32.42
N ASN A 461 -101.41 -4.75 32.64
CA ASN A 461 -100.42 -4.85 31.57
C ASN A 461 -100.20 -6.26 30.99
N PHE A 462 -100.71 -7.32 31.62
CA PHE A 462 -100.41 -8.70 31.18
C PHE A 462 -101.43 -9.24 30.16
N LEU A 463 -102.70 -8.81 30.24
CA LEU A 463 -103.78 -9.42 29.45
C LEU A 463 -103.93 -8.84 28.02
N SER A 464 -103.51 -7.59 27.80
CA SER A 464 -103.61 -6.93 26.48
C SER A 464 -102.51 -7.35 25.49
N GLY A 465 -101.34 -7.77 25.99
CA GLY A 465 -100.22 -8.24 25.15
C GLY A 465 -100.46 -9.59 24.46
N MET A 466 -101.51 -10.32 24.83
CA MET A 466 -101.73 -11.72 24.43
C MET A 466 -102.31 -11.90 23.01
N MET A 467 -102.72 -10.83 22.32
CA MET A 467 -103.55 -10.95 21.11
C MET A 467 -103.11 -10.09 19.90
N LYS A 468 -101.80 -9.80 19.78
CA LYS A 468 -101.13 -9.44 18.51
C LYS A 468 -100.00 -10.43 18.19
N SER A 469 -100.38 -11.70 18.10
CA SER A 469 -99.46 -12.83 18.02
C SER A 469 -99.05 -13.20 16.59
N ILE A 470 -97.77 -12.93 16.25
CA ILE A 470 -96.95 -13.67 15.25
C ILE A 470 -97.34 -13.43 13.75
N PRO A 471 -96.45 -13.51 12.72
CA PRO A 471 -94.98 -13.61 12.63
C PRO A 471 -94.32 -12.42 11.87
N PRO A 472 -93.02 -12.43 11.48
CA PRO A 472 -91.84 -13.17 11.99
C PRO A 472 -90.72 -12.25 12.55
N MET A 473 -89.79 -12.82 13.32
CA MET A 473 -88.65 -12.10 13.92
C MET A 473 -87.48 -11.92 12.93
N ASN A 474 -87.34 -10.74 12.30
CA ASN A 474 -86.21 -10.46 11.38
C ASN A 474 -85.48 -9.12 11.59
N GLU A 475 -85.88 -8.30 12.57
CA GLU A 475 -85.34 -6.93 12.74
C GLU A 475 -84.56 -6.72 14.04
N LEU A 476 -84.99 -7.30 15.17
CA LEU A 476 -84.43 -7.01 16.49
C LEU A 476 -82.95 -7.43 16.66
N PHE A 477 -82.48 -8.48 15.98
CA PHE A 477 -81.07 -8.88 16.06
C PHE A 477 -80.11 -7.88 15.39
N LYS A 478 -80.59 -7.01 14.49
CA LYS A 478 -79.77 -5.91 13.94
C LYS A 478 -79.52 -4.79 14.96
N GLN A 479 -80.33 -4.70 16.02
CA GLN A 479 -80.21 -3.68 17.06
C GLN A 479 -79.12 -4.02 18.10
N ALA A 480 -78.56 -5.23 18.05
CA ALA A 480 -77.54 -5.73 18.98
C ALA A 480 -76.07 -5.51 18.54
N GLY A 481 -75.84 -4.87 17.38
CA GLY A 481 -74.54 -4.26 17.06
C GLY A 481 -73.35 -5.21 16.83
N MET A 482 -73.57 -6.43 16.31
CA MET A 482 -72.49 -7.30 15.84
C MET A 482 -72.71 -7.72 14.38
N GLU A 483 -71.65 -7.67 13.59
CA GLU A 483 -71.69 -7.81 12.13
C GLU A 483 -71.52 -9.26 11.67
N LEU A 484 -72.12 -9.61 10.53
CA LEU A 484 -71.88 -10.85 9.79
C LEU A 484 -71.61 -10.56 8.31
N PRO A 485 -70.87 -11.43 7.59
CA PRO A 485 -70.03 -10.96 6.48
C PRO A 485 -70.71 -10.72 5.13
N THR A 486 -69.92 -10.18 4.20
CA THR A 486 -70.29 -9.73 2.85
C THR A 486 -70.67 -10.86 1.88
N PHE A 487 -71.84 -11.48 2.08
CA PHE A 487 -72.44 -12.39 1.07
C PHE A 487 -73.96 -12.21 0.84
N MET A 488 -74.59 -11.18 1.39
CA MET A 488 -75.89 -10.68 0.93
C MET A 488 -75.80 -9.16 0.77
N GLY A 489 -75.96 -8.67 -0.45
CA GLY A 489 -75.83 -7.25 -0.77
C GLY A 489 -77.09 -6.66 -1.44
N LYS A 490 -77.07 -5.34 -1.59
CA LYS A 490 -78.03 -4.49 -2.34
C LYS A 490 -79.43 -4.35 -1.68
N ASP A 491 -80.14 -3.22 -1.80
CA ASP A 491 -79.84 -2.00 -2.59
C ASP A 491 -80.56 -0.71 -2.08
N ILE A 492 -80.02 0.45 -2.51
CA ILE A 492 -80.53 1.86 -2.60
C ILE A 492 -81.53 2.55 -1.63
N ASN A 493 -81.22 3.85 -1.38
CA ASN A 493 -82.11 5.03 -1.18
C ASN A 493 -82.89 5.18 0.15
N SER A 494 -83.31 6.37 0.65
CA SER A 494 -82.99 7.82 0.43
C SER A 494 -83.89 8.70 1.36
N SER A 495 -83.64 9.95 1.77
CA SER A 495 -82.45 10.84 1.92
C SER A 495 -82.89 12.22 2.49
N GLU A 496 -81.99 13.02 3.11
CA GLU A 496 -82.18 14.44 3.54
C GLU A 496 -83.15 14.67 4.74
N LYS A 497 -83.13 15.74 5.59
CA LYS A 497 -82.31 16.98 5.83
C LYS A 497 -82.54 17.40 7.34
N ASN A 498 -82.16 18.54 7.96
CA ASN A 498 -81.66 19.87 7.57
C ASN A 498 -80.91 20.62 8.73
N SER A 499 -80.54 21.89 8.49
CA SER A 499 -80.15 23.05 9.35
C SER A 499 -80.71 23.23 10.78
N ALA A 500 -80.17 24.10 11.68
CA ALA A 500 -78.86 24.78 11.85
C ALA A 500 -78.83 25.71 13.11
N ASN A 501 -77.63 26.18 13.54
CA ASN A 501 -77.36 27.46 14.27
C ASN A 501 -77.86 27.65 15.74
N THR A 502 -77.24 28.42 16.66
CA THR A 502 -75.95 29.18 16.70
C THR A 502 -75.46 29.36 18.18
N ASP A 503 -74.21 29.84 18.37
CA ASP A 503 -73.68 30.65 19.51
C ASP A 503 -73.53 30.06 20.95
N ALA A 504 -72.58 30.47 21.81
CA ALA A 504 -71.28 31.15 21.63
C ALA A 504 -70.42 31.19 22.93
N ASN A 505 -69.07 31.04 22.81
CA ASN A 505 -67.97 31.64 23.64
C ASN A 505 -67.92 31.29 25.18
N VAL A 506 -66.81 31.17 25.95
CA VAL A 506 -65.60 32.02 26.10
C VAL A 506 -64.42 31.28 26.82
N LYS A 507 -63.21 31.25 26.22
CA LYS A 507 -61.84 31.06 26.83
C LYS A 507 -61.49 29.70 27.51
N LYS A 508 -60.22 29.26 27.64
CA LYS A 508 -58.87 29.82 27.28
C LYS A 508 -57.84 28.67 27.12
N GLU A 509 -56.85 28.83 26.21
CA GLU A 509 -55.39 28.46 26.29
C GLU A 509 -54.91 27.07 26.80
N VAL A 510 -53.80 26.45 26.36
CA VAL A 510 -52.89 26.55 25.18
C VAL A 510 -51.91 25.33 25.26
N LYS A 511 -51.46 24.64 24.19
CA LYS A 511 -50.22 24.86 23.38
C LYS A 511 -50.17 23.70 22.32
N VAL A 512 -50.02 23.92 21.01
CA VAL A 512 -48.74 23.90 20.20
C VAL A 512 -48.10 22.52 20.04
N THR A 513 -47.70 22.02 18.86
CA THR A 513 -48.03 22.34 17.44
C THR A 513 -47.53 21.19 16.55
N ASP A 514 -48.35 20.78 15.58
CA ASP A 514 -47.98 20.07 14.35
C ASP A 514 -47.34 21.06 13.33
N GLU A 515 -46.76 20.75 12.16
CA GLU A 515 -46.15 19.58 11.49
C GLU A 515 -46.06 20.00 9.98
N THR A 516 -45.17 19.39 9.17
CA THR A 516 -45.24 19.30 7.69
C THR A 516 -44.88 20.47 6.71
N ASN A 517 -44.18 20.08 5.62
CA ASN A 517 -44.53 20.18 4.18
C ASN A 517 -44.45 21.46 3.26
N VAL A 518 -43.65 21.28 2.18
CA VAL A 518 -44.05 21.27 0.73
C VAL A 518 -44.07 22.57 -0.12
N VAL A 519 -43.03 22.67 -0.97
CA VAL A 519 -43.03 22.92 -2.45
C VAL A 519 -43.28 24.34 -3.02
N SER A 520 -42.68 24.54 -4.21
CA SER A 520 -42.74 25.67 -5.17
C SER A 520 -41.97 26.94 -4.76
N ASN A 521 -41.14 27.58 -5.61
CA ASN A 521 -41.22 27.94 -7.04
C ASN A 521 -42.27 29.02 -7.31
N ASP A 522 -42.03 30.12 -8.06
CA ASP A 522 -40.90 30.49 -8.95
C ASP A 522 -40.53 32.00 -8.82
N ASP A 523 -39.74 32.49 -9.77
CA ASP A 523 -39.66 33.88 -10.29
C ASP A 523 -38.75 34.98 -9.66
N ALA A 524 -37.67 35.23 -10.41
CA ALA A 524 -37.37 36.50 -11.12
C ALA A 524 -36.80 37.75 -10.38
N ALA A 525 -35.47 37.88 -10.51
CA ALA A 525 -34.77 38.95 -11.25
C ALA A 525 -34.51 40.37 -10.67
N ASP A 526 -33.29 40.84 -11.02
CA ASP A 526 -32.80 42.20 -11.25
C ASP A 526 -32.90 43.32 -10.19
N ASN A 527 -31.72 43.73 -9.71
CA ASN A 527 -31.42 45.16 -9.53
C ASN A 527 -29.91 45.51 -9.67
N LYS A 528 -29.53 46.01 -10.87
CA LYS A 528 -28.49 47.02 -11.20
C LYS A 528 -27.06 46.86 -10.60
N ASN A 529 -25.98 46.73 -11.38
CA ASN A 529 -25.38 47.65 -12.38
C ASN A 529 -24.57 48.83 -11.75
N ILE A 530 -23.64 49.42 -12.51
CA ILE A 530 -22.51 50.33 -12.18
C ILE A 530 -21.18 49.54 -12.09
N ILE A 531 -20.40 49.37 -13.16
CA ILE A 531 -19.64 50.34 -14.01
C ILE A 531 -18.36 50.85 -13.31
N PHE A 532 -17.20 50.26 -13.65
CA PHE A 532 -16.30 50.81 -14.67
C PHE A 532 -15.40 49.73 -15.29
#